data_AF-A0A8J5J4I1-F1
#
_entry.id   AF-A0A8J5J4I1-F1
#
_cell.length_a   1.000
_cell.length_b   1.000
_cell.length_c   1.000
_cell.angle_alpha   90.00
_cell.angle_beta   90.00
_cell.angle_gamma   90.00
#
_symmetry.space_group_name_H-M   'P 1'
#
loop_
_entity.id
_entity.type
_entity.pdbx_description
1 polymer ?
#
loop_
_entity_poly.entity_id
_entity_poly.type
_entity_poly.pdbx_seq_one_letter_code
_entity_poly.pdbx_strand_id
1 'polypeptide(L)'
;MLARITVAFAGLAAVASGACSTPSFGNCGSDAAGVSCCQSAQYCQPWNTNYYQCLDLPAKCTQQFPNVDFYGNDIATIYGIQPGECCTRCSETAGCKAYTFVNSNPGQPACYLKSGTGTRKTSVGAVSGVLTGTSTTPTPTPTPTPSSPTCTTAPYGPCGSSNGATCCPSGYYCQPWSDNFYQCIQPPAKCSKQLTDKDYYGNDIKTVYVSLPSLCCDACASTAGCKAYTYINNNPGQPVCYLKSAAGTAATKVGAVSGTLN
;
A
#
# COMPACT_ATOMS: atom_id res chain seq x y z
N MET A 1 41.65 7.19 -60.15
CA MET A 1 41.22 6.13 -59.22
C MET A 1 40.89 6.76 -57.89
N LEU A 2 39.71 6.41 -57.36
CA LEU A 2 39.08 6.94 -56.15
C LEU A 2 39.86 6.61 -54.87
N ALA A 3 39.73 7.45 -53.85
CA ALA A 3 39.55 6.98 -52.48
C ALA A 3 38.73 8.02 -51.67
N ARG A 4 37.41 7.80 -51.56
CA ARG A 4 36.57 8.50 -50.58
C ARG A 4 36.68 7.71 -49.27
N ILE A 5 37.25 8.33 -48.24
CA ILE A 5 37.33 7.76 -46.89
C ILE A 5 36.01 8.09 -46.19
N THR A 6 35.13 7.09 -46.11
CA THR A 6 33.89 7.17 -45.33
C THR A 6 34.22 6.82 -43.88
N VAL A 7 34.22 7.81 -42.98
CA VAL A 7 34.34 7.58 -41.54
C VAL A 7 32.99 7.13 -41.02
N ALA A 8 32.86 5.84 -40.68
CA ALA A 8 31.68 5.30 -40.02
C ALA A 8 31.73 5.65 -38.53
N PHE A 9 30.91 6.60 -38.10
CA PHE A 9 30.62 6.79 -36.67
C PHE A 9 29.73 5.62 -36.20
N ALA A 10 30.33 4.70 -35.45
CA ALA A 10 29.57 3.71 -34.70
C ALA A 10 28.74 4.44 -33.64
N GLY A 11 27.44 4.58 -33.88
CA GLY A 11 26.51 5.09 -32.89
C GLY A 11 26.51 4.17 -31.68
N LEU A 12 26.79 4.73 -30.50
CA LEU A 12 26.46 4.05 -29.24
C LEU A 12 24.95 3.88 -29.21
N ALA A 13 24.47 2.66 -29.43
CA ALA A 13 23.11 2.30 -29.09
C ALA A 13 22.96 2.48 -27.58
N ALA A 14 22.17 3.48 -27.17
CA ALA A 14 21.66 3.55 -25.81
C ALA A 14 20.93 2.22 -25.56
N VAL A 15 21.45 1.41 -24.66
CA VAL A 15 20.71 0.29 -24.08
C VAL A 15 19.52 0.90 -23.35
N ALA A 16 18.40 1.01 -24.05
CA ALA A 16 17.11 1.23 -23.42
C ALA A 16 16.96 0.07 -22.42
N SER A 17 16.98 0.38 -21.13
CA SER A 17 16.52 -0.53 -20.10
C SER A 17 15.15 -1.02 -20.56
N GLY A 18 15.07 -2.30 -20.95
CA GLY A 18 13.85 -2.85 -21.53
C GLY A 18 12.68 -2.52 -20.62
N ALA A 19 11.67 -1.83 -21.16
CA ALA A 19 10.46 -1.55 -20.42
C ALA A 19 9.92 -2.88 -19.90
N CYS A 20 9.58 -2.93 -18.61
CA CYS A 20 9.04 -4.15 -18.05
C CYS A 20 7.77 -4.56 -18.81
N SER A 21 7.58 -5.84 -19.08
CA SER A 21 6.38 -6.35 -19.78
C SER A 21 5.25 -6.75 -18.84
N THR A 22 5.53 -6.92 -17.53
CA THR A 22 4.51 -7.31 -16.56
C THR A 22 3.51 -6.18 -16.39
N PRO A 23 2.21 -6.39 -16.66
CA PRO A 23 1.22 -5.35 -16.47
C PRO A 23 1.07 -5.00 -14.98
N SER A 24 0.55 -3.80 -14.71
CA SER A 24 0.10 -3.44 -13.36
C SER A 24 -0.82 -4.53 -12.81
N PHE A 25 -0.67 -4.91 -11.53
CA PHE A 25 -1.41 -6.01 -10.89
C PHE A 25 -1.17 -7.40 -11.50
N GLY A 26 -0.27 -7.52 -12.48
CA GLY A 26 0.11 -8.78 -13.11
C GLY A 26 0.96 -9.66 -12.20
N ASN A 27 1.00 -10.95 -12.52
CA ASN A 27 1.90 -11.90 -11.88
C ASN A 27 3.35 -11.53 -12.21
N CYS A 28 4.15 -11.25 -11.18
CA CYS A 28 5.54 -10.85 -11.31
C CYS A 28 6.52 -11.87 -10.73
N GLY A 29 6.08 -13.06 -10.33
CA GLY A 29 6.99 -14.06 -9.80
C GLY A 29 6.38 -15.10 -8.87
N SER A 30 7.27 -15.91 -8.32
CA SER A 30 7.01 -16.94 -7.31
C SER A 30 8.31 -17.27 -6.57
N ASP A 31 8.24 -18.11 -5.53
CA ASP A 31 9.42 -18.57 -4.80
C ASP A 31 10.38 -19.33 -5.72
N ALA A 32 9.84 -20.12 -6.65
CA ALA A 32 10.62 -20.94 -7.58
C ALA A 32 11.18 -20.15 -8.76
N ALA A 33 10.41 -19.19 -9.29
CA ALA A 33 10.82 -18.39 -10.45
C ALA A 33 11.62 -17.13 -10.07
N GLY A 34 11.59 -16.74 -8.80
CA GLY A 34 12.12 -15.47 -8.33
C GLY A 34 11.26 -14.29 -8.76
N VAL A 35 11.84 -13.09 -8.67
CA VAL A 35 11.16 -11.82 -8.90
C VAL A 35 11.44 -11.35 -10.33
N SER A 36 10.37 -11.14 -11.09
CA SER A 36 10.39 -10.44 -12.37
C SER A 36 10.18 -8.95 -12.17
N CYS A 37 10.50 -8.16 -13.18
CA CYS A 37 10.27 -6.72 -13.14
C CYS A 37 8.77 -6.39 -13.00
N CYS A 38 8.50 -5.16 -12.55
CA CYS A 38 7.21 -4.49 -12.65
C CYS A 38 7.36 -3.17 -13.42
N GLN A 39 6.25 -2.54 -13.81
CA GLN A 39 6.27 -1.21 -14.45
C GLN A 39 6.98 -0.17 -13.56
N SER A 40 7.32 0.97 -14.13
CA SER A 40 7.87 2.09 -13.37
C SER A 40 6.93 2.48 -12.21
N ALA A 41 7.51 2.75 -11.04
CA ALA A 41 6.80 3.06 -9.80
C ALA A 41 6.03 1.88 -9.15
N GLN A 42 6.36 0.64 -9.52
CA GLN A 42 5.79 -0.57 -8.93
C GLN A 42 6.89 -1.50 -8.39
N TYR A 43 6.49 -2.41 -7.51
CA TYR A 43 7.35 -3.46 -6.99
C TYR A 43 6.63 -4.80 -6.99
N CYS A 44 7.39 -5.89 -6.98
CA CYS A 44 6.84 -7.23 -6.97
C CYS A 44 6.62 -7.70 -5.53
N GLN A 45 5.35 -7.79 -5.11
CA GLN A 45 4.93 -8.21 -3.78
C GLN A 45 4.66 -9.72 -3.75
N PRO A 46 5.38 -10.51 -2.94
CA PRO A 46 5.04 -11.88 -2.61
C PRO A 46 3.75 -11.97 -1.78
N TRP A 47 2.81 -12.79 -2.23
CA TRP A 47 1.60 -13.12 -1.48
C TRP A 47 1.64 -14.55 -0.93
N ASN A 48 2.13 -15.48 -1.72
CA ASN A 48 2.39 -16.85 -1.31
C ASN A 48 3.49 -17.45 -2.20
N THR A 49 3.83 -18.70 -1.94
CA THR A 49 4.96 -19.38 -2.59
C THR A 49 4.85 -19.44 -4.11
N ASN A 50 3.64 -19.35 -4.66
CA ASN A 50 3.36 -19.53 -6.09
C ASN A 50 2.93 -18.24 -6.81
N TYR A 51 2.71 -17.14 -6.08
CA TYR A 51 2.11 -15.95 -6.65
C TYR A 51 2.63 -14.67 -6.02
N TYR A 52 3.36 -13.89 -6.83
CA TYR A 52 3.76 -12.53 -6.53
C TYR A 52 3.06 -11.58 -7.51
N GLN A 53 2.79 -10.35 -7.09
CA GLN A 53 2.03 -9.39 -7.88
C GLN A 53 2.72 -8.01 -7.96
N CYS A 54 2.66 -7.38 -9.12
CA CYS A 54 3.06 -5.97 -9.24
C CYS A 54 2.07 -5.07 -8.51
N LEU A 55 2.56 -4.35 -7.50
CA LEU A 55 1.81 -3.35 -6.75
C LEU A 55 2.49 -1.99 -6.85
N ASP A 56 1.71 -0.91 -6.74
CA ASP A 56 2.24 0.45 -6.67
C ASP A 56 3.14 0.64 -5.44
N LEU A 57 4.22 1.37 -5.63
CA LEU A 57 5.11 1.74 -4.53
C LEU A 57 4.38 2.63 -3.51
N PRO A 58 4.49 2.34 -2.20
CA PRO A 58 4.06 3.27 -1.18
C PRO A 58 4.83 4.60 -1.31
N ALA A 59 4.13 5.73 -1.25
CA ALA A 59 4.71 7.05 -1.52
C ALA A 59 5.96 7.40 -0.69
N LYS A 60 5.99 6.95 0.58
CA LYS A 60 7.12 7.16 1.49
C LYS A 60 8.14 6.02 1.50
N CYS A 61 7.90 4.94 0.74
CA CYS A 61 8.80 3.80 0.68
C CYS A 61 8.98 3.35 -0.76
N THR A 62 9.57 4.23 -1.57
CA THR A 62 9.77 3.99 -3.00
C THR A 62 10.89 3.00 -3.31
N GLN A 63 11.69 2.63 -2.31
CA GLN A 63 12.69 1.57 -2.43
C GLN A 63 12.17 0.31 -1.74
N GLN A 64 11.81 -0.69 -2.56
CA GLN A 64 11.35 -2.01 -2.14
C GLN A 64 12.37 -3.07 -2.56
N PHE A 65 12.56 -4.07 -1.71
CA PHE A 65 13.52 -5.15 -1.89
C PHE A 65 12.79 -6.49 -1.69
N PRO A 66 12.16 -7.01 -2.75
CA PRO A 66 11.56 -8.33 -2.72
C PRO A 66 12.60 -9.43 -2.48
N ASN A 67 12.20 -10.48 -1.78
CA ASN A 67 13.03 -11.61 -1.35
C ASN A 67 14.22 -11.23 -0.46
N VAL A 68 14.12 -10.09 0.24
CA VAL A 68 15.16 -9.61 1.16
C VAL A 68 14.56 -9.33 2.53
N ASP A 69 15.27 -9.79 3.57
CA ASP A 69 15.09 -9.37 4.96
C ASP A 69 16.20 -8.40 5.37
N PHE A 70 15.80 -7.28 5.96
CA PHE A 70 16.69 -6.37 6.68
C PHE A 70 16.98 -6.87 8.09
N TYR A 71 17.73 -7.95 8.22
CA TYR A 71 17.93 -8.66 9.47
C TYR A 71 18.41 -7.76 10.65
N GLY A 72 17.67 -7.86 11.76
CA GLY A 72 17.93 -7.15 13.02
C GLY A 72 17.29 -5.75 13.10
N ASN A 73 17.62 -5.00 14.14
CA ASN A 73 17.13 -3.62 14.40
C ASN A 73 15.59 -3.49 14.51
N ASP A 74 14.89 -4.57 14.84
CA ASP A 74 13.45 -4.56 15.05
C ASP A 74 13.08 -3.67 16.25
N ILE A 75 12.20 -2.70 16.04
CA ILE A 75 11.69 -1.81 17.09
C ILE A 75 10.22 -2.07 17.40
N ALA A 76 9.49 -2.70 16.48
CA ALA A 76 8.12 -3.16 16.69
C ALA A 76 7.75 -4.22 15.65
N THR A 77 6.80 -5.10 15.99
CA THR A 77 6.17 -6.02 15.04
C THR A 77 4.68 -5.79 15.05
N ILE A 78 4.11 -5.55 13.88
CA ILE A 78 2.68 -5.39 13.66
C ILE A 78 2.18 -6.57 12.84
N TYR A 79 1.17 -7.25 13.35
CA TYR A 79 0.61 -8.42 12.69
C TYR A 79 -0.68 -8.12 11.95
N GLY A 80 -0.99 -8.94 10.95
CA GLY A 80 -2.24 -8.91 10.20
C GLY A 80 -2.29 -7.90 9.07
N ILE A 81 -1.42 -6.88 9.03
CA ILE A 81 -1.55 -5.78 8.08
C ILE A 81 -1.16 -6.13 6.64
N GLN A 82 -1.60 -5.30 5.69
CA GLN A 82 -1.20 -5.37 4.28
C GLN A 82 0.21 -4.78 4.06
N PRO A 83 0.92 -5.17 2.99
CA PRO A 83 2.30 -4.75 2.74
C PRO A 83 2.45 -3.23 2.61
N GLY A 84 1.51 -2.55 1.94
CA GLY A 84 1.53 -1.09 1.82
C GLY A 84 1.35 -0.38 3.17
N GLU A 85 0.63 -0.99 4.10
CA GLU A 85 0.40 -0.43 5.43
C GLU A 85 1.65 -0.49 6.31
N CYS A 86 2.55 -1.44 6.04
CA CYS A 86 3.83 -1.54 6.73
C CYS A 86 4.69 -0.28 6.51
N CYS A 87 4.65 0.30 5.31
CA CYS A 87 5.29 1.59 5.04
C CYS A 87 4.64 2.74 5.82
N THR A 88 3.30 2.82 5.79
CA THR A 88 2.55 3.85 6.54
C THR A 88 2.94 3.83 8.01
N ARG A 89 2.93 2.64 8.62
CA ARG A 89 3.28 2.43 10.02
C ARG A 89 4.71 2.77 10.34
N CYS A 90 5.65 2.41 9.47
CA CYS A 90 7.02 2.86 9.64
C CYS A 90 7.10 4.39 9.61
N SER A 91 6.38 5.06 8.70
CA SER A 91 6.41 6.53 8.61
C SER A 91 5.81 7.26 9.82
N GLU A 92 4.98 6.57 10.61
CA GLU A 92 4.33 7.10 11.81
C GLU A 92 5.04 6.66 13.10
N THR A 93 5.97 5.71 13.02
CA THR A 93 6.68 5.16 14.18
C THR A 93 8.00 5.89 14.38
N ALA A 94 8.14 6.56 15.52
CA ALA A 94 9.37 7.26 15.88
C ALA A 94 10.58 6.31 15.83
N GLY A 95 11.63 6.72 15.11
CA GLY A 95 12.85 5.94 14.94
C GLY A 95 12.78 4.86 13.87
N CYS A 96 11.63 4.60 13.23
CA CYS A 96 11.56 3.67 12.11
C CYS A 96 12.19 4.28 10.84
N LYS A 97 13.06 3.51 10.19
CA LYS A 97 13.74 3.89 8.94
C LYS A 97 13.55 2.87 7.83
N ALA A 98 13.15 1.65 8.20
CA ALA A 98 12.94 0.56 7.26
C ALA A 98 11.94 -0.46 7.84
N TYR A 99 11.47 -1.38 7.02
CA TYR A 99 10.68 -2.51 7.48
C TYR A 99 11.02 -3.79 6.70
N THR A 100 10.68 -4.95 7.26
CA THR A 100 10.53 -6.22 6.54
C THR A 100 9.08 -6.67 6.68
N PHE A 101 8.39 -6.94 5.57
CA PHE A 101 7.06 -7.53 5.54
C PHE A 101 7.14 -8.99 5.11
N VAL A 102 6.43 -9.87 5.81
CA VAL A 102 6.35 -11.30 5.53
C VAL A 102 4.89 -11.71 5.45
N ASN A 103 4.40 -12.03 4.25
CA ASN A 103 3.01 -12.42 4.07
C ASN A 103 2.77 -13.84 4.60
N SER A 104 3.66 -14.78 4.27
CA SER A 104 3.62 -16.18 4.70
C SER A 104 4.24 -16.37 6.09
N ASN A 105 3.77 -15.62 7.08
CA ASN A 105 4.14 -15.76 8.48
C ASN A 105 3.11 -16.66 9.21
N PRO A 106 3.51 -17.55 10.14
CA PRO A 106 2.57 -18.40 10.87
C PRO A 106 1.43 -17.61 11.51
N GLY A 107 0.19 -18.04 11.25
CA GLY A 107 -1.03 -17.42 11.77
C GLY A 107 -1.51 -16.23 10.94
N GLN A 108 -0.67 -15.20 10.74
CA GLN A 108 -1.04 -13.97 10.04
C GLN A 108 0.20 -13.24 9.50
N PRO A 109 0.06 -12.37 8.48
CA PRO A 109 1.17 -11.55 7.98
C PRO A 109 1.87 -10.76 9.08
N ALA A 110 3.17 -10.53 8.93
CA ALA A 110 3.97 -9.78 9.89
C ALA A 110 4.70 -8.62 9.21
N CYS A 111 4.59 -7.44 9.82
CA CYS A 111 5.34 -6.25 9.48
C CYS A 111 6.32 -5.95 10.62
N TYR A 112 7.60 -6.13 10.35
CA TYR A 112 8.68 -5.86 11.29
C TYR A 112 9.23 -4.46 11.01
N LEU A 113 8.89 -3.50 11.87
CA LEU A 113 9.38 -2.12 11.82
C LEU A 113 10.79 -2.05 12.38
N LYS A 114 11.68 -1.35 11.68
CA LYS A 114 13.12 -1.38 11.95
C LYS A 114 13.73 0.01 12.03
N SER A 115 14.70 0.18 12.92
CA SER A 115 15.45 1.45 13.08
C SER A 115 16.53 1.70 12.01
N GLY A 116 16.74 0.73 11.11
CA GLY A 116 17.68 0.79 9.99
C GLY A 116 17.60 -0.47 9.14
N THR A 117 18.38 -0.55 8.06
CA THR A 117 18.36 -1.71 7.14
C THR A 117 19.12 -2.92 7.65
N GLY A 118 19.86 -2.80 8.76
CA GLY A 118 20.65 -3.89 9.32
C GLY A 118 21.53 -4.60 8.30
N THR A 119 21.63 -5.93 8.43
CA THR A 119 22.28 -6.79 7.42
C THR A 119 21.23 -7.30 6.44
N ARG A 120 21.44 -7.10 5.14
CA ARG A 120 20.54 -7.63 4.12
C ARG A 120 20.77 -9.13 3.95
N LYS A 121 19.73 -9.94 4.17
CA LYS A 121 19.74 -11.39 3.95
C LYS A 121 18.72 -11.77 2.90
N THR A 122 19.05 -12.76 2.07
CA THR A 122 18.05 -13.40 1.20
C THR A 122 17.00 -14.07 2.07
N SER A 123 15.74 -13.71 1.85
CA SER A 123 14.58 -14.28 2.52
C SER A 123 13.44 -14.36 1.51
N VAL A 124 13.32 -15.50 0.81
CA VAL A 124 12.29 -15.73 -0.20
C VAL A 124 10.90 -15.52 0.40
N GLY A 125 10.04 -14.79 -0.30
CA GLY A 125 8.68 -14.45 0.16
C GLY A 125 8.58 -13.23 1.09
N ALA A 126 9.70 -12.64 1.52
CA ALA A 126 9.71 -11.39 2.28
C ALA A 126 9.88 -10.17 1.36
N VAL A 127 9.45 -8.99 1.81
CA VAL A 127 9.75 -7.70 1.15
C VAL A 127 10.24 -6.71 2.18
N SER A 128 11.41 -6.15 1.94
CA SER A 128 11.89 -5.04 2.76
C SER A 128 11.68 -3.70 2.07
N GLY A 129 11.37 -2.66 2.84
CA GLY A 129 11.20 -1.29 2.34
C GLY A 129 12.01 -0.28 3.14
N VAL A 130 12.47 0.79 2.48
CA VAL A 130 13.18 1.90 3.14
C VAL A 130 12.31 3.15 3.12
N LEU A 131 12.18 3.81 4.27
CA LEU A 131 11.46 5.07 4.40
C LEU A 131 12.30 6.20 3.76
N THR A 132 11.74 6.90 2.77
CA THR A 132 12.38 8.06 2.16
C THR A 132 12.27 9.27 3.09
N GLY A 133 13.41 9.95 3.29
CA GLY A 133 13.56 10.98 4.30
C GLY A 133 12.76 12.25 4.01
N THR A 134 11.53 12.31 4.49
CA THR A 134 10.98 13.53 5.08
C THR A 134 10.57 13.17 6.50
N SER A 135 11.43 13.51 7.46
CA SER A 135 11.08 13.54 8.86
C SER A 135 9.95 14.55 9.03
N THR A 136 8.71 14.05 9.08
CA THR A 136 7.63 14.78 9.72
C THR A 136 7.66 14.37 11.18
N THR A 137 7.75 15.37 12.05
CA THR A 137 7.50 15.28 13.49
C THR A 137 6.37 14.29 13.76
N PRO A 138 6.54 13.33 14.70
CA PRO A 138 5.49 12.38 15.02
C PRO A 138 4.24 13.15 15.45
N THR A 139 3.10 12.85 14.82
CA THR A 139 1.82 13.07 15.48
C THR A 139 1.88 12.25 16.77
N PRO A 140 1.64 12.84 17.95
CA PRO A 140 1.70 12.10 19.20
C PRO A 140 0.79 10.89 19.10
N THR A 141 1.31 9.73 19.54
CA THR A 141 0.52 8.53 19.80
C THR A 141 -0.78 8.98 20.49
N PRO A 142 -1.97 8.71 19.92
CA PRO A 142 -3.20 9.06 20.61
C PRO A 142 -3.19 8.32 21.94
N THR A 143 -3.17 9.09 23.03
CA THR A 143 -3.34 8.57 24.38
C THR A 143 -4.64 7.76 24.39
N PRO A 144 -4.64 6.50 24.86
CA PRO A 144 -5.86 5.73 24.98
C PRO A 144 -6.81 6.47 25.92
N THR A 145 -7.83 7.09 25.34
CA THR A 145 -8.91 7.72 26.09
C THR A 145 -9.83 6.59 26.58
N PRO A 146 -10.26 6.57 27.85
CA PRO A 146 -11.02 5.44 28.39
C PRO A 146 -12.43 5.35 27.79
N SER A 147 -12.72 4.15 27.28
CA SER A 147 -13.98 3.40 27.18
C SER A 147 -15.34 4.11 27.07
N SER A 148 -15.98 3.94 25.91
CA SER A 148 -17.33 3.34 25.76
C SER A 148 -17.70 3.17 24.27
N PRO A 149 -18.53 2.20 23.83
CA PRO A 149 -18.59 0.80 24.24
C PRO A 149 -17.36 0.05 23.68
N THR A 150 -16.89 -0.97 24.39
CA THR A 150 -15.68 -1.71 24.01
C THR A 150 -15.91 -2.47 22.72
N CYS A 151 -15.40 -1.92 21.61
CA CYS A 151 -15.14 -2.75 20.47
C CYS A 151 -14.10 -3.81 20.85
N THR A 152 -14.46 -5.08 20.76
CA THR A 152 -13.57 -6.20 21.12
C THR A 152 -12.58 -6.54 20.01
N THR A 153 -12.79 -6.01 18.81
CA THR A 153 -11.85 -6.17 17.69
C THR A 153 -10.51 -5.52 18.03
N ALA A 154 -9.44 -6.30 17.96
CA ALA A 154 -8.09 -5.79 18.14
C ALA A 154 -7.69 -4.84 16.98
N PRO A 155 -6.78 -3.89 17.20
CA PRO A 155 -6.05 -3.22 16.12
C PRO A 155 -5.55 -4.24 15.09
N TYR A 156 -5.79 -4.00 13.80
CA TYR A 156 -5.42 -4.91 12.70
C TYR A 156 -6.11 -6.27 12.70
N GLY A 157 -7.08 -6.48 13.59
CA GLY A 157 -7.92 -7.66 13.61
C GLY A 157 -8.98 -7.66 12.51
N PRO A 158 -9.59 -8.84 12.24
CA PRO A 158 -10.71 -8.97 11.31
C PRO A 158 -11.93 -8.22 11.85
N CYS A 159 -12.54 -7.39 11.00
CA CYS A 159 -13.68 -6.54 11.36
C CYS A 159 -14.91 -6.77 10.49
N GLY A 160 -15.00 -7.91 9.80
CA GLY A 160 -16.20 -8.27 9.05
C GLY A 160 -15.93 -8.79 7.64
N SER A 161 -16.97 -8.69 6.83
CA SER A 161 -17.05 -9.23 5.47
C SER A 161 -18.17 -8.51 4.70
N SER A 162 -18.48 -8.97 3.48
CA SER A 162 -19.63 -8.52 2.69
C SER A 162 -20.98 -8.66 3.40
N ASN A 163 -21.07 -9.50 4.45
CA ASN A 163 -22.27 -9.61 5.30
C ASN A 163 -22.41 -8.46 6.32
N GLY A 164 -21.39 -7.62 6.45
CA GLY A 164 -21.39 -6.45 7.32
C GLY A 164 -20.06 -6.25 8.06
N ALA A 165 -19.72 -4.99 8.26
CA ALA A 165 -18.63 -4.57 9.14
C ALA A 165 -19.05 -4.61 10.62
N THR A 166 -18.16 -5.09 11.47
CA THR A 166 -18.19 -4.90 12.92
C THR A 166 -17.40 -3.65 13.30
N CYS A 167 -17.47 -3.28 14.57
CA CYS A 167 -16.72 -2.13 15.06
C CYS A 167 -15.20 -2.34 14.91
N CYS A 168 -14.49 -1.22 14.89
CA CYS A 168 -13.06 -1.15 15.11
C CYS A 168 -12.74 -0.32 16.37
N PRO A 169 -11.57 -0.53 16.99
CA PRO A 169 -11.15 0.28 18.13
C PRO A 169 -10.98 1.75 17.72
N SER A 170 -10.99 2.65 18.70
CA SER A 170 -10.85 4.09 18.44
C SER A 170 -9.58 4.39 17.63
N GLY A 171 -9.71 5.24 16.60
CA GLY A 171 -8.62 5.55 15.67
C GLY A 171 -8.44 4.54 14.53
N TYR A 172 -9.31 3.54 14.41
CA TYR A 172 -9.33 2.56 13.33
C TYR A 172 -10.68 2.57 12.61
N TYR A 173 -10.66 2.21 11.34
CA TYR A 173 -11.86 1.96 10.53
C TYR A 173 -11.77 0.57 9.92
N CYS A 174 -12.93 0.04 9.50
CA CYS A 174 -12.98 -1.29 8.92
C CYS A 174 -12.78 -1.22 7.40
N GLN A 175 -11.62 -1.68 6.90
CA GLN A 175 -11.30 -1.67 5.48
C GLN A 175 -11.69 -2.99 4.81
N PRO A 176 -12.56 -2.98 3.78
CA PRO A 176 -12.81 -4.12 2.93
C PRO A 176 -11.61 -4.43 2.04
N TRP A 177 -11.11 -5.66 2.11
CA TRP A 177 -10.07 -6.17 1.21
C TRP A 177 -10.63 -7.18 0.20
N SER A 178 -11.54 -8.04 0.66
CA SER A 178 -12.31 -8.98 -0.17
C SER A 178 -13.69 -9.20 0.42
N ASP A 179 -14.56 -9.91 -0.30
CA ASP A 179 -15.93 -10.20 0.15
C ASP A 179 -15.98 -10.97 1.48
N ASN A 180 -14.90 -11.66 1.85
CA ASN A 180 -14.84 -12.49 3.06
C ASN A 180 -13.90 -11.92 4.14
N PHE A 181 -13.21 -10.81 3.89
CA PHE A 181 -12.21 -10.30 4.82
C PHE A 181 -12.13 -8.78 4.82
N TYR A 182 -12.60 -8.19 5.93
CA TYR A 182 -12.39 -6.79 6.26
C TYR A 182 -11.46 -6.71 7.47
N GLN A 183 -10.70 -5.61 7.59
CA GLN A 183 -9.72 -5.44 8.65
C GLN A 183 -9.74 -4.05 9.29
N CYS A 184 -9.57 -3.98 10.60
CA CYS A 184 -9.35 -2.72 11.28
C CYS A 184 -7.99 -2.14 10.92
N ILE A 185 -7.93 -1.03 10.18
CA ILE A 185 -6.69 -0.32 9.91
C ILE A 185 -6.84 1.16 10.30
N GLN A 186 -5.72 1.85 10.50
CA GLN A 186 -5.78 3.27 10.79
C GLN A 186 -6.07 4.05 9.50
N PRO A 187 -6.85 5.14 9.58
CA PRO A 187 -7.12 5.97 8.41
C PRO A 187 -5.83 6.67 7.93
N PRO A 188 -5.69 6.95 6.63
CA PRO A 188 -4.59 7.77 6.13
C PRO A 188 -4.55 9.14 6.83
N ALA A 189 -3.37 9.64 7.15
CA ALA A 189 -3.21 10.86 7.96
C ALA A 189 -3.97 12.09 7.42
N LYS A 190 -4.05 12.26 6.10
CA LYS A 190 -4.77 13.38 5.45
C LYS A 190 -6.27 13.14 5.29
N CYS A 191 -6.75 11.93 5.57
CA CYS A 191 -8.14 11.53 5.38
C CYS A 191 -8.62 10.75 6.60
N SER A 192 -8.74 11.44 7.74
CA SER A 192 -8.98 10.80 9.03
C SER A 192 -10.39 10.22 9.21
N LYS A 193 -11.37 10.69 8.42
CA LYS A 193 -12.75 10.21 8.43
C LYS A 193 -12.97 9.22 7.30
N GLN A 194 -13.30 7.98 7.65
CA GLN A 194 -13.58 6.89 6.72
C GLN A 194 -14.96 6.30 7.00
N LEU A 195 -15.71 6.01 5.95
CA LEU A 195 -17.02 5.37 6.00
C LEU A 195 -16.96 4.02 5.29
N THR A 196 -16.98 2.94 6.06
CA THR A 196 -17.04 1.55 5.56
C THR A 196 -18.40 1.24 4.95
N ASP A 197 -18.40 0.48 3.86
CA ASP A 197 -19.56 0.08 3.07
C ASP A 197 -20.40 1.25 2.56
N LYS A 198 -19.72 2.37 2.27
CA LYS A 198 -20.33 3.59 1.78
C LYS A 198 -19.66 4.10 0.52
N ASP A 199 -20.48 4.61 -0.39
CA ASP A 199 -20.12 5.37 -1.57
C ASP A 199 -20.63 6.80 -1.42
N TYR A 200 -19.78 7.80 -1.63
CA TYR A 200 -20.24 9.18 -1.76
C TYR A 200 -20.81 9.34 -3.15
N TYR A 201 -22.13 9.31 -3.33
CA TYR A 201 -22.69 9.31 -4.67
C TYR A 201 -22.46 10.64 -5.41
N GLY A 202 -21.98 10.55 -6.66
CA GLY A 202 -21.75 11.68 -7.55
C GLY A 202 -20.52 12.53 -7.22
N ASN A 203 -20.44 13.71 -7.84
CA ASN A 203 -19.32 14.67 -7.71
C ASN A 203 -17.95 14.11 -8.17
N ASP A 204 -17.92 13.03 -8.94
CA ASP A 204 -16.69 12.45 -9.45
C ASP A 204 -15.97 13.41 -10.39
N ILE A 205 -14.73 13.73 -10.06
CA ILE A 205 -13.87 14.62 -10.86
C ILE A 205 -12.72 13.87 -11.54
N LYS A 206 -12.35 12.70 -11.00
CA LYS A 206 -11.29 11.88 -11.57
C LYS A 206 -11.39 10.45 -11.05
N THR A 207 -11.21 9.47 -11.93
CA THR A 207 -11.02 8.08 -11.55
C THR A 207 -9.54 7.74 -11.65
N VAL A 208 -8.99 7.15 -10.59
CA VAL A 208 -7.62 6.62 -10.57
C VAL A 208 -7.65 5.18 -10.12
N TYR A 209 -6.68 4.39 -10.58
CA TYR A 209 -6.54 2.99 -10.21
C TYR A 209 -5.26 2.85 -9.40
N VAL A 210 -5.41 2.54 -8.13
CA VAL A 210 -4.31 2.49 -7.15
C VAL A 210 -4.50 1.26 -6.27
N SER A 211 -3.42 0.55 -5.97
CA SER A 211 -3.49 -0.72 -5.24
C SER A 211 -3.78 -0.61 -3.74
N LEU A 212 -3.64 0.58 -3.15
CA LEU A 212 -3.71 0.81 -1.71
C LEU A 212 -4.72 1.92 -1.35
N PRO A 213 -5.48 1.76 -0.26
CA PRO A 213 -6.41 2.80 0.21
C PRO A 213 -5.70 4.11 0.57
N SER A 214 -4.46 4.06 1.08
CA SER A 214 -3.65 5.24 1.38
C SER A 214 -3.29 6.05 0.13
N LEU A 215 -3.00 5.37 -0.98
CA LEU A 215 -2.72 6.02 -2.27
C LEU A 215 -3.96 6.72 -2.83
N CYS A 216 -5.17 6.25 -2.52
CA CYS A 216 -6.39 6.93 -2.91
C CYS A 216 -6.55 8.28 -2.18
N CYS A 217 -6.23 8.33 -0.89
CA CYS A 217 -6.16 9.59 -0.13
C CYS A 217 -5.08 10.53 -0.67
N ASP A 218 -3.89 10.04 -0.98
CA ASP A 218 -2.82 10.87 -1.56
C ASP A 218 -3.16 11.38 -2.97
N ALA A 219 -3.82 10.56 -3.80
CA ALA A 219 -4.33 10.98 -5.09
C ALA A 219 -5.39 12.09 -4.95
N CYS A 220 -6.27 12.01 -3.94
CA CYS A 220 -7.18 13.11 -3.64
C CYS A 220 -6.42 14.35 -3.20
N ALA A 221 -5.50 14.23 -2.23
CA ALA A 221 -4.73 15.35 -1.71
C ALA A 221 -3.89 16.09 -2.77
N SER A 222 -3.49 15.39 -3.83
CA SER A 222 -2.73 15.96 -4.96
C SER A 222 -3.60 16.43 -6.13
N THR A 223 -4.91 16.16 -6.11
CA THR A 223 -5.83 16.55 -7.17
C THR A 223 -6.56 17.83 -6.80
N ALA A 224 -6.31 18.90 -7.57
CA ALA A 224 -6.98 20.19 -7.37
C ALA A 224 -8.51 20.01 -7.38
N GLY A 225 -9.16 20.56 -6.35
CA GLY A 225 -10.61 20.47 -6.18
C GLY A 225 -11.11 19.18 -5.54
N CYS A 226 -10.27 18.16 -5.27
CA CYS A 226 -10.70 16.97 -4.56
C CYS A 226 -10.92 17.25 -3.07
N LYS A 227 -12.06 16.77 -2.55
CA LYS A 227 -12.43 16.88 -1.12
C LYS A 227 -12.84 15.55 -0.50
N ALA A 228 -13.17 14.56 -1.34
CA ALA A 228 -13.56 13.24 -0.89
C ALA A 228 -13.18 12.19 -1.93
N TYR A 229 -13.20 10.92 -1.54
CA TYR A 229 -13.03 9.81 -2.46
C TYR A 229 -13.89 8.62 -2.05
N THR A 230 -14.06 7.68 -2.98
CA THR A 230 -14.55 6.32 -2.69
C THR A 230 -13.58 5.32 -3.29
N TYR A 231 -13.00 4.48 -2.44
CA TYR A 231 -12.08 3.41 -2.78
C TYR A 231 -12.81 2.06 -2.76
N ILE A 232 -12.58 1.25 -3.79
CA ILE A 232 -13.14 -0.11 -3.90
C ILE A 232 -11.98 -1.05 -4.21
N ASN A 233 -11.65 -1.89 -3.24
CA ASN A 233 -10.55 -2.85 -3.37
C ASN A 233 -10.93 -3.97 -4.35
N ASN A 234 -12.11 -4.56 -4.16
CA ASN A 234 -12.63 -5.65 -5.00
C ASN A 234 -13.41 -5.11 -6.21
N ASN A 235 -12.74 -4.35 -7.07
CA ASN A 235 -13.31 -3.88 -8.34
C ASN A 235 -12.84 -4.78 -9.50
N PRO A 236 -13.71 -5.16 -10.45
CA PRO A 236 -13.31 -6.00 -11.57
C PRO A 236 -12.08 -5.46 -12.32
N GLY A 237 -11.11 -6.34 -12.54
CA GLY A 237 -9.83 -6.01 -13.18
C GLY A 237 -8.78 -5.47 -12.21
N GLN A 238 -9.06 -4.37 -11.51
CA GLN A 238 -8.12 -3.76 -10.57
C GLN A 238 -8.82 -2.83 -9.56
N PRO A 239 -8.21 -2.58 -8.38
CA PRO A 239 -8.76 -1.64 -7.41
C PRO A 239 -8.95 -0.23 -7.99
N VAL A 240 -10.02 0.44 -7.59
CA VAL A 240 -10.42 1.74 -8.15
C VAL A 240 -10.66 2.76 -7.05
N CYS A 241 -10.29 4.00 -7.34
CA CYS A 241 -10.44 5.16 -6.49
C CYS A 241 -11.13 6.27 -7.27
N TYR A 242 -12.34 6.63 -6.84
CA TYR A 242 -13.14 7.68 -7.43
C TYR A 242 -12.98 8.97 -6.61
N LEU A 243 -12.21 9.93 -7.14
CA LEU A 243 -11.95 11.23 -6.54
C LEU A 243 -13.11 12.18 -6.80
N LYS A 244 -13.50 12.93 -5.77
CA LYS A 244 -14.73 13.72 -5.76
C LYS A 244 -14.51 15.15 -5.29
N SER A 245 -15.24 16.09 -5.88
CA SER A 245 -15.17 17.51 -5.51
C SER A 245 -15.88 17.86 -4.20
N ALA A 246 -16.73 16.97 -3.69
CA ALA A 246 -17.42 17.08 -2.41
C ALA A 246 -17.77 15.70 -1.87
N ALA A 247 -17.93 15.58 -0.55
CA ALA A 247 -18.61 14.44 0.05
C ALA A 247 -20.12 14.57 -0.26
N GLY A 248 -20.60 13.80 -1.24
CA GLY A 248 -22.03 13.70 -1.53
C GLY A 248 -22.79 12.95 -0.44
N THR A 249 -24.06 12.65 -0.68
CA THR A 249 -24.83 11.77 0.21
C THR A 249 -24.22 10.37 0.21
N ALA A 250 -23.89 9.86 1.39
CA ALA A 250 -23.36 8.51 1.53
C ALA A 250 -24.45 7.46 1.25
N ALA A 251 -24.30 6.71 0.18
CA ALA A 251 -25.14 5.57 -0.18
C ALA A 251 -24.47 4.27 0.27
N THR A 252 -25.26 3.24 0.62
CA THR A 252 -24.72 1.93 0.94
C THR A 252 -24.12 1.28 -0.30
N LYS A 253 -22.85 0.87 -0.20
CA LYS A 253 -22.14 0.10 -1.21
C LYS A 253 -21.17 -0.83 -0.50
N VAL A 254 -21.59 -2.08 -0.32
CA VAL A 254 -20.80 -3.12 0.34
C VAL A 254 -19.45 -3.26 -0.34
N GLY A 255 -18.37 -3.30 0.44
CA GLY A 255 -17.00 -3.41 -0.06
C GLY A 255 -16.34 -2.09 -0.46
N ALA A 256 -17.06 -0.96 -0.40
CA ALA A 256 -16.50 0.36 -0.66
C ALA A 256 -16.11 1.07 0.64
N VAL A 257 -15.10 1.93 0.59
CA VAL A 257 -14.75 2.86 1.67
C VAL A 257 -14.70 4.27 1.13
N SER A 258 -15.43 5.17 1.77
CA SER A 258 -15.43 6.57 1.41
C SER A 258 -14.68 7.41 2.44
N GLY A 259 -13.71 8.20 1.98
CA GLY A 259 -12.88 9.08 2.82
C GLY A 259 -13.07 10.54 2.49
N THR A 260 -12.91 11.43 3.48
CA THR A 260 -12.87 12.89 3.26
C THR A 260 -11.48 13.42 3.55
N LEU A 261 -10.97 14.30 2.69
CA LEU A 261 -9.74 15.05 2.92
C LEU A 261 -9.94 16.03 4.09
N ASN A 262 -8.96 16.11 5.00
CA ASN A 262 -9.00 16.98 6.17
C ASN A 262 -8.90 18.47 5.81
#